data_AF-A0AA88IVC5-F1
#
_entry.id   AF-A0AA88IVC5-F1
#
_cell.length_a   1.000
_cell.length_b   1.000
_cell.length_c   1.000
_cell.angle_alpha   90.00
_cell.angle_beta   90.00
_cell.angle_gamma   90.00
#
_symmetry.space_group_name_H-M   'P 1'
#
loop_
_entity.id
_entity.type
_entity.pdbx_description
1 polymer ?
#
loop_
_entity_poly.entity_id
_entity_poly.type
_entity_poly.pdbx_seq_one_letter_code
_entity_poly.pdbx_strand_id
1 'polypeptide(L)'
;MRNNTIHEMRPLAYYAHSSMRQGNQIEVPIPYTIMGFDMPVFLTFDDIYEFINLQEISANCILVYIRYLEELCRINGQAEKFVFVSPTLISSIRTDTEDVGMREQVDLLVGFLRDAPKGRLYLVPHNRGRHWVLGVIDPWEDLVLYFDPLQEKKRDDFTNLMKM
;
A
#
# COMPACT_ATOMS: atom_id res chain seq x y z
N MET A 1 23.20 6.86 14.50
CA MET A 1 21.98 7.59 14.09
C MET A 1 20.69 6.96 14.68
N ARG A 2 20.68 6.41 15.90
CA ARG A 2 19.51 5.68 16.45
C ARG A 2 18.62 6.47 17.43
N ASN A 3 19.04 7.66 17.89
CA ASN A 3 18.37 8.34 19.01
C ASN A 3 17.35 9.42 18.61
N ASN A 4 17.32 9.91 17.37
CA ASN A 4 16.39 10.99 16.99
C ASN A 4 14.99 10.47 16.62
N THR A 5 14.89 9.29 15.99
CA THR A 5 13.62 8.76 15.47
C THR A 5 12.61 8.43 16.57
N ILE A 6 13.07 7.93 17.72
CA ILE A 6 12.20 7.65 18.88
C ILE A 6 11.62 8.94 19.46
N HIS A 7 12.39 10.03 19.43
CA HIS A 7 11.95 11.31 19.97
C HIS A 7 10.85 11.96 19.13
N GLU A 8 10.88 11.78 17.81
CA GLU A 8 9.88 12.28 16.85
C GLU A 8 8.56 11.50 16.94
N MET A 9 8.60 10.22 17.31
CA MET A 9 7.41 9.38 17.46
C MET A 9 6.73 9.48 18.83
N ARG A 10 7.30 10.23 19.79
CA ARG A 10 6.73 10.39 21.14
C ARG A 10 5.26 10.84 21.17
N PRO A 11 4.82 11.82 20.36
CA PRO A 11 3.41 12.22 20.36
C PRO A 11 2.47 11.09 19.92
N LEU A 12 2.87 10.33 18.90
CA LEU A 12 2.10 9.20 18.38
C LEU A 12 2.01 8.05 19.40
N ALA A 13 3.15 7.73 20.04
CA ALA A 13 3.20 6.74 21.11
C ALA A 13 2.34 7.15 22.32
N TYR A 14 2.39 8.42 22.72
CA TYR A 14 1.57 8.95 23.81
C TYR A 14 0.08 8.80 23.50
N TYR A 15 -0.35 9.22 22.30
CA TYR A 15 -1.75 9.13 21.87
C TYR A 15 -2.24 7.67 21.85
N ALA A 16 -1.43 6.75 21.30
CA ALA A 16 -1.77 5.33 21.28
C ALA A 16 -2.00 4.79 22.70
N HIS A 17 -1.09 5.09 23.63
CA HIS A 17 -1.20 4.64 25.02
C HIS A 17 -2.35 5.27 25.79
N SER A 18 -2.64 6.56 25.60
CA SER A 18 -3.67 7.27 26.36
C SER A 18 -5.09 6.98 25.86
N SER A 19 -5.26 6.87 24.55
CA SER A 19 -6.58 6.93 23.91
C SER A 19 -6.95 5.61 23.24
N MET A 20 -6.03 4.96 22.52
CA MET A 20 -6.37 3.80 21.68
C MET A 20 -6.49 2.49 22.46
N ARG A 21 -5.79 2.35 23.59
CA ARG A 21 -5.95 1.21 24.52
C ARG A 21 -7.37 1.03 25.06
N GLN A 22 -8.19 2.09 25.02
CA GLN A 22 -9.59 2.06 25.45
C GLN A 22 -10.54 1.60 24.33
N GLY A 23 -10.00 1.10 23.22
CA GLY A 23 -10.76 0.65 22.04
C GLY A 23 -10.92 1.71 20.96
N ASN A 24 -10.39 2.93 21.15
CA ASN A 24 -10.43 3.96 20.13
C ASN A 24 -9.47 3.62 18.97
N GLN A 25 -9.89 3.96 17.75
CA GLN A 25 -9.11 3.82 16.52
C GLN A 25 -8.99 5.18 15.84
N ILE A 26 -7.95 5.35 15.02
CA ILE A 26 -7.84 6.53 14.15
C ILE A 26 -8.41 6.14 12.79
N GLU A 27 -9.54 6.74 12.45
CA GLU A 27 -10.11 6.64 11.10
C GLU A 27 -9.32 7.54 10.14
N VAL A 28 -8.85 6.96 9.04
CA VAL A 28 -8.13 7.65 7.98
C VAL A 28 -8.90 7.46 6.67
N PRO A 29 -9.47 8.54 6.09
CA PRO A 29 -10.14 8.45 4.80
C PRO A 29 -9.13 8.17 3.70
N ILE A 30 -9.43 7.18 2.86
CA ILE A 30 -8.61 6.82 1.70
C ILE A 30 -9.30 7.38 0.44
N PRO A 31 -8.61 8.22 -0.35
CA PRO A 31 -9.20 8.74 -1.58
C PRO A 31 -9.31 7.63 -2.63
N TYR A 32 -10.36 7.70 -3.46
CA TYR A 32 -10.59 6.79 -4.60
C TYR A 32 -9.45 6.79 -5.64
N THR A 33 -8.58 7.80 -5.59
CA THR A 33 -7.37 7.88 -6.44
C THR A 33 -6.34 6.81 -6.08
N ILE A 34 -6.43 6.21 -4.89
CA ILE A 34 -5.73 4.98 -4.54
C ILE A 34 -6.58 3.80 -5.04
N MET A 35 -6.03 3.05 -5.99
CA MET A 35 -6.76 1.95 -6.64
C MET A 35 -7.00 0.78 -5.68
N GLY A 36 -8.20 0.20 -5.72
CA GLY A 36 -8.53 -0.99 -4.94
C GLY A 36 -8.97 -0.74 -3.49
N PHE A 37 -9.35 0.49 -3.15
CA PHE A 37 -9.89 0.81 -1.83
C PHE A 37 -10.84 2.01 -1.88
N ASP A 38 -12.09 1.84 -1.41
CA ASP A 38 -13.06 2.95 -1.28
C ASP A 38 -13.52 3.21 0.17
N MET A 39 -12.98 2.45 1.12
CA MET A 39 -13.33 2.54 2.53
C MET A 39 -12.32 3.38 3.31
N PRO A 40 -12.67 3.91 4.48
CA PRO A 40 -11.68 4.39 5.42
C PRO A 40 -10.85 3.22 5.99
N VAL A 41 -9.60 3.51 6.36
CA VAL A 41 -8.73 2.61 7.13
C VAL A 41 -8.76 3.01 8.59
N PHE A 42 -8.80 2.03 9.49
CA PHE A 42 -8.77 2.27 10.93
C PHE A 42 -7.42 1.82 11.49
N LEU A 43 -6.59 2.77 11.92
CA LEU A 43 -5.39 2.45 12.68
C LEU A 43 -5.75 2.08 14.10
N THR A 44 -5.27 0.93 14.54
CA THR A 44 -5.47 0.37 15.87
C THR A 44 -4.29 0.64 16.79
N PHE A 45 -4.44 0.35 18.08
CA PHE A 45 -3.32 0.43 19.02
C PHE A 45 -2.16 -0.45 18.57
N ASP A 46 -2.45 -1.67 18.09
CA ASP A 46 -1.43 -2.64 17.66
C ASP A 46 -0.67 -2.13 16.43
N ASP A 47 -1.36 -1.56 15.44
CA ASP A 47 -0.72 -0.94 14.26
C ASP A 47 0.35 0.09 14.67
N ILE A 48 0.00 0.99 15.60
CA ILE A 48 0.92 2.02 16.08
C ILE A 48 2.01 1.41 16.95
N TYR A 49 1.65 0.50 17.86
CA TYR A 49 2.58 -0.12 18.79
C TYR A 49 3.64 -0.95 18.07
N GLU A 50 3.25 -1.75 17.09
CA GLU A 50 4.18 -2.52 16.26
C GLU A 50 5.12 -1.60 15.47
N PHE A 51 4.57 -0.55 14.85
CA PHE A 51 5.35 0.43 14.09
C PHE A 51 6.41 1.14 14.94
N ILE A 52 6.05 1.66 16.13
CA ILE A 52 7.01 2.37 17.00
C ILE A 52 8.09 1.43 17.58
N ASN A 53 7.78 0.13 17.70
CA ASN A 53 8.72 -0.89 18.19
C ASN A 53 9.50 -1.57 17.07
N LEU A 54 9.45 -1.04 15.84
CA LEU A 54 10.14 -1.58 14.67
C LEU A 54 9.80 -3.06 14.42
N GLN A 55 8.56 -3.44 14.72
CA GLN A 55 8.01 -4.74 14.36
C GLN A 55 7.47 -4.70 12.92
N GLU A 56 6.82 -5.78 12.50
CA GLU A 56 6.17 -5.83 11.20
C GLU A 56 5.18 -4.69 11.02
N ILE A 57 5.27 -4.02 9.87
CA ILE A 57 4.37 -2.93 9.52
C ILE A 57 3.10 -3.55 8.95
N SER A 58 1.95 -3.15 9.49
CA SER A 58 0.66 -3.64 8.99
C SER A 58 0.30 -3.04 7.63
N ALA A 59 -0.65 -3.68 6.93
CA ALA A 59 -1.20 -3.15 5.69
C ALA A 59 -1.89 -1.79 5.89
N ASN A 60 -2.49 -1.56 7.07
CA ASN A 60 -3.11 -0.28 7.43
C ASN A 60 -2.07 0.83 7.51
N CYS A 61 -0.94 0.59 8.17
CA CYS A 61 0.16 1.56 8.23
C CYS A 61 0.70 1.89 6.83
N ILE A 62 0.85 0.87 5.96
CA ILE A 62 1.27 1.07 4.57
C ILE A 62 0.24 1.91 3.79
N LEU A 63 -1.06 1.62 3.92
CA LEU A 63 -2.13 2.38 3.27
C LEU A 63 -2.15 3.85 3.70
N VAL A 64 -1.99 4.13 4.99
CA VAL A 64 -1.92 5.51 5.51
C VAL A 64 -0.72 6.25 4.94
N TYR A 65 0.43 5.58 4.81
CA TYR A 65 1.62 6.17 4.20
C TYR A 65 1.43 6.42 2.69
N ILE A 66 0.82 5.49 1.96
CA ILE A 66 0.46 5.67 0.55
C ILE A 66 -0.48 6.85 0.36
N ARG A 67 -1.49 7.01 1.23
CA ARG A 67 -2.39 8.17 1.23
C ARG A 67 -1.65 9.49 1.42
N TYR A 68 -0.63 9.51 2.26
CA TYR A 68 0.26 10.67 2.38
C TYR A 68 1.08 10.92 1.10
N LEU A 69 1.64 9.87 0.49
CA LEU A 69 2.41 10.00 -0.75
C LEU A 69 1.55 10.43 -1.94
N GLU A 70 0.33 9.92 -2.06
CA GLU A 70 -0.63 10.34 -3.07
C GLU A 70 -0.93 11.84 -2.96
N GLU A 71 -1.19 12.32 -1.73
CA GLU A 71 -1.43 13.73 -1.48
C GLU A 71 -0.21 14.59 -1.85
N LEU A 72 1.00 14.15 -1.50
CA LEU A 72 2.23 14.81 -1.91
C LEU A 72 2.42 14.83 -3.43
N CYS A 73 2.17 13.72 -4.11
CA CYS A 73 2.26 13.66 -5.57
C CYS A 73 1.26 14.63 -6.21
N ARG A 74 0.04 14.71 -5.69
CA ARG A 74 -0.97 15.67 -6.16
C ARG A 74 -0.52 17.12 -5.97
N ILE A 75 -0.04 17.47 -4.79
CA ILE A 75 0.46 18.82 -4.48
C ILE A 75 1.63 19.20 -5.41
N ASN A 76 2.48 18.24 -5.75
CA ASN A 76 3.64 18.45 -6.61
C ASN A 76 3.35 18.28 -8.13
N GLY A 77 2.08 18.11 -8.54
CA GLY A 77 1.71 17.95 -9.95
C GLY A 77 2.17 16.62 -10.58
N GLN A 78 2.34 15.57 -9.78
CA GLN A 78 2.81 14.24 -10.18
C GLN A 78 1.72 13.16 -10.13
N ALA A 79 0.47 13.52 -9.82
CA ALA A 79 -0.64 12.56 -9.72
C ALA A 79 -0.93 11.80 -11.03
N GLU A 80 -0.60 12.37 -12.19
CA GLU A 80 -0.77 11.66 -13.46
C GLU A 80 0.32 10.61 -13.71
N LYS A 81 1.49 10.79 -13.09
CA LYS A 81 2.67 9.94 -13.26
C LYS A 81 2.68 8.78 -12.27
N PHE A 82 2.37 9.03 -11.02
CA PHE A 82 2.43 8.02 -9.96
C PHE A 82 1.03 7.67 -9.48
N VAL A 83 0.63 6.43 -9.74
CA VAL A 83 -0.63 5.85 -9.27
C VAL A 83 -0.32 4.84 -8.19
N PHE A 84 -1.03 4.89 -7.09
CA PHE A 84 -0.83 3.99 -5.97
C PHE A 84 -1.93 2.93 -5.92
N VAL A 85 -1.55 1.68 -5.68
CA VAL A 85 -2.45 0.54 -5.58
C VAL A 85 -2.49 0.04 -4.13
N SER A 86 -3.68 -0.28 -3.64
CA SER A 86 -3.86 -0.86 -2.31
C SER A 86 -3.17 -2.23 -2.21
N PRO A 87 -2.42 -2.50 -1.12
CA PRO A 87 -1.81 -3.81 -0.91
C PRO A 87 -2.85 -4.93 -0.72
N THR A 88 -4.09 -4.60 -0.32
CA THR A 88 -5.18 -5.59 -0.18
C THR A 88 -5.65 -6.14 -1.51
N LEU A 89 -5.40 -5.42 -2.61
CA LEU A 89 -5.88 -5.83 -3.93
C LEU A 89 -5.07 -6.99 -4.50
N ILE A 90 -3.75 -6.98 -4.30
CA ILE A 90 -2.87 -8.05 -4.79
C ILE A 90 -3.03 -9.35 -4.01
N SER A 91 -3.31 -9.27 -2.70
CA SER A 91 -3.64 -10.48 -1.93
C SER A 91 -4.86 -11.19 -2.52
N SER A 92 -5.84 -10.44 -3.02
CA SER A 92 -7.05 -10.99 -3.63
C SER A 92 -6.80 -11.69 -4.96
N ILE A 93 -5.88 -11.20 -5.80
CA ILE A 93 -5.52 -11.81 -7.10
C ILE A 93 -4.94 -13.23 -6.94
N ARG A 94 -4.28 -13.50 -5.82
CA ARG A 94 -3.59 -14.78 -5.57
C ARG A 94 -4.49 -15.86 -4.99
N THR A 95 -5.61 -15.46 -4.41
CA THR A 95 -6.65 -16.38 -3.93
C THR A 95 -7.67 -16.57 -5.04
N ASP A 96 -8.04 -17.82 -5.35
CA ASP A 96 -9.24 -18.11 -6.17
C ASP A 96 -10.51 -17.76 -5.35
N THR A 97 -10.63 -16.49 -4.97
CA THR A 97 -11.68 -16.00 -4.11
C THR A 97 -12.98 -15.92 -4.90
N GLU A 98 -14.06 -16.47 -4.33
CA GLU A 98 -15.43 -16.32 -4.81
C GLU A 98 -16.05 -14.98 -4.40
N ASP A 99 -15.31 -14.14 -3.67
CA ASP A 99 -15.76 -12.81 -3.27
C ASP A 99 -15.89 -11.90 -4.51
N VAL A 100 -17.14 -11.58 -4.84
CA VAL A 100 -17.54 -10.78 -6.00
C VAL A 100 -16.94 -9.37 -5.92
N GLY A 101 -16.88 -8.76 -4.73
CA GLY A 101 -16.33 -7.42 -4.55
C GLY A 101 -14.83 -7.38 -4.79
N MET A 102 -14.11 -8.44 -4.38
CA MET A 102 -12.69 -8.56 -4.67
C MET A 102 -12.40 -8.74 -6.16
N ARG A 103 -13.22 -9.52 -6.88
CA ARG A 103 -13.06 -9.69 -8.34
C ARG A 103 -13.28 -8.37 -9.09
N GLU A 104 -14.30 -7.61 -8.73
CA GLU A 104 -14.57 -6.30 -9.34
C GLU A 104 -13.37 -5.35 -9.19
N GLN A 105 -12.72 -5.33 -8.02
CA GLN A 105 -11.53 -4.49 -7.82
C GLN A 105 -10.33 -4.95 -8.66
N VAL A 106 -10.17 -6.27 -8.85
CA VAL A 106 -9.11 -6.82 -9.70
C VAL A 106 -9.36 -6.48 -11.16
N ASP A 107 -10.60 -6.64 -11.64
CA ASP A 107 -11.00 -6.29 -13.00
C ASP A 107 -10.83 -4.78 -13.27
N LEU A 108 -11.13 -3.93 -12.28
CA LEU A 108 -10.86 -2.50 -12.34
C LEU A 108 -9.36 -2.20 -12.51
N LEU A 109 -8.50 -2.86 -11.72
CA LEU A 109 -7.04 -2.71 -11.87
C LEU A 109 -6.57 -3.14 -13.26
N VAL A 110 -7.01 -4.30 -13.75
CA VAL A 110 -6.67 -4.78 -15.10
C VAL A 110 -7.13 -3.77 -16.17
N GLY A 111 -8.34 -3.22 -16.04
CA GLY A 111 -8.82 -2.15 -16.90
C GLY A 111 -7.93 -0.91 -16.87
N PHE A 112 -7.56 -0.44 -15.67
CA PHE A 112 -6.68 0.71 -15.51
C PHE A 112 -5.27 0.50 -16.05
N LEU A 113 -4.74 -0.72 -15.97
CA LEU A 113 -3.42 -1.05 -16.52
C LEU A 113 -3.48 -1.10 -18.05
N ARG A 114 -4.51 -1.72 -18.64
CA ARG A 114 -4.68 -1.82 -20.09
C ARG A 114 -4.81 -0.45 -20.76
N ASP A 115 -5.55 0.46 -20.14
CA ASP A 115 -5.86 1.78 -20.69
C ASP A 115 -4.89 2.87 -20.17
N ALA A 116 -3.75 2.47 -19.60
CA ALA A 116 -2.78 3.38 -19.01
C ALA A 116 -2.09 4.27 -20.07
N PRO A 117 -2.06 5.61 -19.87
CA PRO A 117 -1.30 6.49 -20.73
C PRO A 117 0.21 6.28 -20.57
N LYS A 118 0.96 6.61 -21.63
CA LYS A 118 2.42 6.56 -21.63
C LYS A 118 3.02 7.32 -20.44
N GLY A 119 3.96 6.69 -19.74
CA GLY A 119 4.73 7.28 -18.65
C GLY A 119 4.04 7.25 -17.28
N ARG A 120 2.88 6.60 -17.17
CA ARG A 120 2.20 6.35 -15.90
C ARG A 120 2.77 5.08 -15.24
N LEU A 121 3.11 5.20 -13.96
CA LEU A 121 3.69 4.15 -13.14
C LEU A 121 2.74 3.78 -12.01
N TYR A 122 2.49 2.49 -11.85
CA TYR A 122 1.64 1.93 -10.80
C TYR A 122 2.51 1.35 -9.70
N LEU A 123 2.42 1.92 -8.50
CA LEU A 123 3.16 1.49 -7.32
C LEU A 123 2.31 0.50 -6.53
N VAL A 124 2.82 -0.73 -6.43
CA VAL A 124 2.09 -1.89 -5.93
C VAL A 124 2.84 -2.50 -4.75
N PRO A 125 2.55 -2.05 -3.51
CA PRO A 125 3.09 -2.70 -2.33
C PRO A 125 2.45 -4.07 -2.15
N HIS A 126 3.26 -5.07 -1.85
CA HIS A 126 2.81 -6.44 -1.63
C HIS A 126 3.47 -7.02 -0.39
N ASN A 127 2.68 -7.70 0.45
CA ASN A 127 3.20 -8.43 1.60
C ASN A 127 3.23 -9.93 1.32
N ARG A 128 4.42 -10.53 1.40
CA ARG A 128 4.67 -11.97 1.29
C ARG A 128 4.63 -12.65 2.67
N GLY A 129 3.53 -12.45 3.39
CA GLY A 129 3.37 -12.92 4.77
C GLY A 129 4.00 -11.98 5.80
N ARG A 130 5.33 -11.91 5.86
CA ARG A 130 6.07 -11.08 6.82
C ARG A 130 7.14 -10.19 6.15
N HIS A 131 7.03 -10.01 4.84
CA HIS A 131 8.04 -9.34 4.02
C HIS A 131 7.38 -8.45 2.99
N TRP A 132 7.62 -7.14 3.11
CA TRP A 132 7.08 -6.13 2.21
C TRP A 132 8.00 -5.89 1.03
N VAL A 133 7.42 -5.88 -0.16
CA VAL A 133 8.09 -5.66 -1.43
C VAL A 133 7.27 -4.67 -2.26
N LEU A 134 7.93 -3.96 -3.17
CA LEU A 134 7.27 -3.00 -4.04
C LEU A 134 7.42 -3.41 -5.50
N GLY A 135 6.29 -3.66 -6.16
CA GLY A 135 6.21 -3.70 -7.61
C GLY A 135 6.01 -2.29 -8.16
N VAL A 136 6.70 -1.97 -9.25
CA VAL A 136 6.40 -0.79 -10.06
C VAL A 136 6.11 -1.27 -11.47
N ILE A 137 4.89 -1.00 -11.94
CA ILE A 137 4.41 -1.43 -13.25
C ILE A 137 4.38 -0.22 -14.17
N ASP A 138 5.04 -0.34 -15.32
CA ASP A 138 4.88 0.54 -16.48
C ASP A 138 4.14 -0.25 -17.57
N PRO A 139 2.81 -0.08 -17.69
CA PRO A 139 2.04 -0.86 -18.66
C PRO A 139 2.37 -0.50 -20.11
N TRP A 140 2.85 0.73 -20.36
CA TRP A 140 3.17 1.17 -21.71
C TRP A 140 4.46 0.53 -22.24
N GLU A 141 5.46 0.37 -21.37
CA GLU A 141 6.74 -0.26 -21.70
C GLU A 141 6.75 -1.78 -21.43
N ASP A 142 5.61 -2.37 -21.07
CA ASP A 142 5.46 -3.79 -20.69
C ASP A 142 6.51 -4.23 -19.63
N LEU A 143 6.71 -3.37 -18.62
CA LEU A 143 7.80 -3.51 -17.65
C LEU A 143 7.29 -3.59 -16.21
N VAL A 144 7.82 -4.57 -15.47
CA VAL A 144 7.68 -4.65 -14.02
C VAL A 144 9.04 -4.57 -13.36
N LEU A 145 9.25 -3.49 -12.60
CA LEU A 145 10.38 -3.34 -11.70
C LEU A 145 10.00 -3.88 -10.32
N TYR A 146 10.93 -4.59 -9.71
CA TYR A 146 10.71 -5.29 -8.46
C TYR A 146 11.74 -4.83 -7.44
N PHE A 147 11.27 -4.19 -6.36
CA PHE A 147 12.09 -3.67 -5.28
C PHE A 147 11.90 -4.54 -4.04
N ASP A 148 12.93 -5.32 -3.73
CA ASP A 148 13.01 -6.20 -2.58
C ASP A 148 14.14 -5.74 -1.65
N PRO A 149 13.84 -5.23 -0.45
CA PRO A 149 14.85 -4.83 0.52
C PRO A 149 15.80 -5.96 0.95
N LEU A 150 15.36 -7.23 0.86
CA LEU A 150 16.17 -8.41 1.19
C LEU A 150 16.92 -8.96 -0.02
N GLN A 151 16.71 -8.41 -1.22
CA GLN A 151 17.34 -8.85 -2.47
C GLN A 151 17.15 -10.34 -2.75
N GLU A 152 16.03 -10.94 -2.31
CA GLU A 152 15.73 -12.32 -2.65
C GLU A 152 15.51 -12.46 -4.16
N LYS A 153 15.77 -13.65 -4.71
CA LYS A 153 15.56 -13.91 -6.14
C LYS A 153 14.13 -13.53 -6.52
N LYS A 154 13.98 -12.83 -7.67
CA LYS A 154 12.68 -12.52 -8.27
C LYS A 154 11.81 -13.78 -8.26
N ARG A 155 10.68 -13.71 -7.55
CA ARG A 155 9.58 -14.68 -7.64
C ARG A 155 8.46 -14.06 -8.47
N ASP A 156 7.74 -14.89 -9.21
CA ASP A 156 6.75 -14.54 -10.24
C ASP A 156 5.45 -13.87 -9.73
N ASP A 157 5.51 -13.16 -8.61
CA ASP A 157 4.33 -12.62 -7.92
C ASP A 157 3.54 -11.60 -8.75
N PHE A 158 4.21 -10.90 -9.67
CA PHE A 158 3.61 -9.92 -10.56
C PHE A 158 3.52 -10.41 -12.01
N THR A 159 4.03 -11.61 -12.31
CA THR A 159 4.08 -12.16 -13.67
C THR A 159 2.68 -12.42 -14.23
N ASN A 160 1.68 -12.62 -13.36
CA ASN A 160 0.28 -12.76 -13.77
C ASN A 160 -0.39 -11.42 -14.10
N LEU A 161 0.08 -10.29 -13.56
CA LEU A 161 -0.49 -8.97 -13.86
C LEU A 161 -0.19 -8.50 -15.28
N MET A 162 0.94 -8.94 -15.86
CA MET A 162 1.36 -8.56 -17.23
C MET A 162 0.87 -9.55 -18.31
N LYS A 163 0.29 -10.68 -17.90
CA LYS A 163 -0.20 -11.73 -18.82
C LYS A 163 -1.71 -11.63 -19.10
N MET A 164 -2.38 -10.64 -18.52
CA MET A 164 -3.83 -10.36 -18.64
C MET A 164 -4.06 -9.16 -19.53
#